data_AF-D5H2F4-F1
#
_entry.id   AF-D5H2F4-F1
#
_cell.length_a   1.000
_cell.length_b   1.000
_cell.length_c   1.000
_cell.angle_alpha   90.00
_cell.angle_beta   90.00
_cell.angle_gamma   90.00
#
_symmetry.space_group_name_H-M   'P 1'
#
loop_
_entity.id
_entity.type
_entity.pdbx_description
1 polymer ?
#
loop_
_entity_poly.entity_id
_entity_poly.type
_entity_poly.pdbx_seq_one_letter_code
_entity_poly.pdbx_strand_id
1 'polypeptide(L)'
;MIKVKGFLVIESFIAIIIAVIAVSCFYITVAENQKNGREMELKTDRAYAYHILTKTDLEQVTVHDRIYQKAGRNHVWDATTKQTFAVKE
;
A
#
# COMPACT_ATOMS: atom_id res chain seq x y z
N MET A 1 30.74 -2.78 44.96
CA MET A 1 30.87 -2.54 43.50
C MET A 1 30.14 -3.57 42.61
N ILE A 2 29.95 -4.84 43.00
CA ILE A 2 29.32 -5.88 42.15
C ILE A 2 27.84 -5.60 41.85
N LYS A 3 27.07 -5.07 42.81
CA LYS A 3 25.63 -4.71 42.63
C LYS A 3 25.38 -3.69 41.52
N VAL A 4 26.27 -2.70 41.37
CA VAL A 4 26.12 -1.62 40.37
C VAL A 4 26.37 -2.14 38.95
N LYS A 5 27.30 -3.09 38.79
CA LYS A 5 27.59 -3.71 37.48
C LYS A 5 26.43 -4.58 36.98
N GLY A 6 25.78 -5.34 37.86
CA GLY A 6 24.61 -6.16 37.49
C GLY A 6 23.39 -5.32 37.09
N PHE A 7 23.17 -4.19 37.78
CA PHE A 7 22.12 -3.24 37.45
C PHE A 7 22.29 -2.65 36.04
N LEU A 8 23.51 -2.20 35.70
CA LEU A 8 23.87 -1.68 34.38
C LEU A 8 23.66 -2.71 33.25
N VAL A 9 23.94 -3.99 33.50
CA VAL A 9 23.74 -5.06 32.51
C VAL A 9 22.26 -5.28 32.22
N ILE A 10 21.40 -5.25 33.24
CA ILE A 10 19.94 -5.40 33.07
C ILE A 10 19.36 -4.21 32.31
N GLU A 11 19.74 -2.98 32.67
CA GLU A 11 19.32 -1.78 31.94
C GLU A 11 19.74 -1.81 30.47
N SER A 12 20.98 -2.24 30.20
CA SER A 12 21.47 -2.39 28.83
C SER A 12 20.67 -3.44 28.04
N PHE A 13 20.30 -4.56 28.68
CA PHE A 13 19.49 -5.60 28.04
C PHE A 13 18.08 -5.10 27.72
N ILE A 14 17.45 -4.36 28.65
CA ILE A 14 16.15 -3.73 28.42
C ILE A 14 16.24 -2.71 27.28
N ALA A 15 17.28 -1.89 27.26
CA ALA A 15 17.50 -0.91 26.19
C ALA A 15 17.63 -1.59 24.81
N ILE A 16 18.34 -2.73 24.73
CA ILE A 16 18.47 -3.51 23.49
C ILE A 16 17.11 -4.07 23.07
N ILE A 17 16.31 -4.62 23.99
CA ILE A 17 14.96 -5.12 23.68
C ILE A 17 14.10 -3.99 23.10
N ILE A 18 14.09 -2.82 23.74
CA ILE A 18 13.33 -1.66 23.28
C ILE A 18 13.81 -1.23 21.89
N ALA A 19 15.12 -1.19 21.66
CA ALA A 19 15.69 -0.83 20.36
C ALA A 19 15.26 -1.80 19.25
N VAL A 20 15.27 -3.12 19.51
CA VAL A 20 14.83 -4.13 18.55
C VAL A 20 13.34 -3.99 18.24
N ILE A 21 12.50 -3.75 19.24
CA ILE A 21 11.07 -3.50 19.05
C ILE A 21 10.85 -2.24 18.22
N ALA A 22 11.53 -1.15 18.54
CA ALA A 22 11.40 0.12 17.83
C ALA A 22 11.77 -0.01 16.35
N VAL A 23 12.90 -0.67 16.04
CA VAL A 23 13.32 -0.92 14.65
C VAL A 23 12.33 -1.82 13.92
N SER A 24 11.80 -2.84 14.59
CA SER A 24 10.80 -3.74 14.01
C SER A 24 9.50 -3.01 13.68
N CYS A 25 9.00 -2.18 14.59
CA CYS A 25 7.82 -1.36 14.36
C CYS A 25 8.04 -0.40 13.19
N PHE A 26 9.19 0.27 13.15
CA PHE A 26 9.53 1.18 12.05
C PHE A 26 9.55 0.46 10.70
N TYR A 27 10.17 -0.73 10.64
CA TYR A 27 10.19 -1.54 9.43
C TYR A 27 8.77 -1.91 8.96
N ILE A 28 7.92 -2.39 9.87
CA ILE A 28 6.53 -2.75 9.54
C ILE A 28 5.77 -1.52 9.04
N THR A 29 5.90 -0.37 9.71
CA THR A 29 5.26 0.88 9.28
C THR A 29 5.70 1.30 7.89
N VAL A 30 6.99 1.22 7.57
CA VAL A 30 7.48 1.55 6.21
C VAL A 30 6.93 0.57 5.18
N ALA A 31 6.93 -0.73 5.47
CA ALA A 31 6.44 -1.76 4.56
C ALA A 31 4.93 -1.60 4.28
N GLU A 32 4.12 -1.37 5.32
CA GLU A 32 2.68 -1.11 5.18
C GLU A 32 2.41 0.20 4.45
N ASN A 33 3.18 1.26 4.70
CA ASN A 33 3.02 2.52 3.99
C ASN A 33 3.29 2.38 2.49
N GLN A 34 4.33 1.63 2.09
CA GLN A 34 4.60 1.37 0.68
C GLN A 34 3.46 0.58 0.02
N LYS A 35 2.97 -0.45 0.70
CA LYS A 35 1.83 -1.25 0.22
C LYS A 35 0.56 -0.40 0.08
N ASN A 36 0.23 0.37 1.12
CA ASN A 36 -0.95 1.25 1.12
C ASN A 36 -0.84 2.34 0.05
N GLY A 37 0.34 2.93 -0.14
CA GLY A 37 0.60 3.89 -1.21
C GLY A 37 0.28 3.29 -2.57
N ARG A 38 0.78 2.08 -2.86
CA ARG A 38 0.52 1.39 -4.12
C ARG A 38 -0.94 1.02 -4.31
N GLU A 39 -1.63 0.57 -3.26
CA GLU A 39 -3.07 0.28 -3.32
C GLU A 39 -3.90 1.54 -3.59
N MET A 40 -3.51 2.68 -2.99
CA MET A 40 -4.16 3.97 -3.18
C MET A 40 -3.94 4.54 -4.58
N GLU A 41 -2.74 4.41 -5.13
CA GLU A 41 -2.44 4.74 -6.54
C GLU A 41 -3.35 3.93 -7.47
N LEU A 42 -3.37 2.61 -7.33
CA LEU A 42 -4.20 1.75 -8.17
C LEU A 42 -5.68 2.05 -8.05
N LYS A 43 -6.17 2.38 -6.84
CA LYS A 43 -7.56 2.78 -6.64
C LYS A 43 -7.87 4.09 -7.37
N THR A 44 -6.97 5.07 -7.29
CA THR A 44 -7.10 6.36 -7.96
C THR A 44 -7.07 6.20 -9.48
N ASP A 45 -6.14 5.41 -10.00
CA ASP A 45 -6.01 5.13 -11.43
C ASP A 45 -7.25 4.46 -11.99
N ARG A 46 -7.81 3.47 -11.28
CA ARG A 46 -9.07 2.81 -11.66
C ARG A 46 -10.25 3.77 -11.66
N ALA A 47 -10.36 4.64 -10.66
CA ALA A 47 -11.42 5.63 -10.58
C ALA A 47 -11.31 6.66 -11.72
N TYR A 48 -10.10 7.11 -12.02
CA TYR A 48 -9.82 8.00 -13.14
C TYR A 48 -10.15 7.33 -14.48
N ALA A 49 -9.67 6.11 -14.70
CA ALA A 49 -9.99 5.32 -15.89
C ALA A 49 -11.51 5.15 -16.06
N TYR A 50 -12.22 4.80 -14.98
CA TYR A 50 -13.67 4.69 -15.00
C TYR A 50 -14.34 6.01 -15.38
N HIS A 51 -13.91 7.12 -14.80
CA HIS A 51 -14.44 8.43 -15.12
C HIS A 51 -14.26 8.79 -16.60
N ILE A 52 -13.06 8.58 -17.16
CA ILE A 52 -12.79 8.85 -18.57
C ILE A 52 -13.60 7.93 -19.47
N LEU A 53 -13.60 6.62 -19.20
CA LEU A 53 -14.35 5.63 -20.00
C LEU A 53 -15.86 5.88 -19.95
N THR A 54 -16.41 6.38 -18.84
CA THR A 54 -17.85 6.67 -18.74
C THR A 54 -18.24 8.00 -19.36
N LYS A 55 -17.36 9.01 -19.33
CA LYS A 55 -17.61 10.33 -19.92
C LYS A 55 -17.28 10.42 -21.40
N THR A 56 -16.52 9.48 -21.93
CA THR A 56 -16.09 9.44 -23.33
C THR A 56 -16.57 8.16 -24.02
N ASP A 57 -16.58 8.16 -25.34
CA ASP A 57 -16.90 6.96 -26.12
C ASP A 57 -15.69 6.03 -26.32
N LEU A 58 -14.68 6.12 -25.46
CA LEU A 58 -13.51 5.26 -25.51
C LEU A 58 -13.84 3.87 -24.96
N GLU A 59 -13.36 2.83 -25.64
CA GLU A 59 -13.47 1.44 -25.17
C GLU A 59 -12.36 1.07 -24.17
N GLN A 60 -11.19 1.72 -24.32
CA GLN A 60 -10.03 1.50 -23.48
C GLN A 60 -9.28 2.80 -23.20
N VAL A 61 -8.63 2.87 -22.04
CA VAL A 61 -7.77 3.99 -21.64
C VAL A 61 -6.50 3.44 -20.98
N THR A 62 -5.36 4.05 -21.29
CA THR A 62 -4.10 3.75 -20.60
C THR A 62 -3.89 4.80 -19.51
N VAL A 63 -3.74 4.35 -18.27
CA VAL A 63 -3.41 5.21 -17.12
C VAL A 63 -2.11 4.69 -16.54
N HIS A 64 -1.09 5.56 -16.51
CA HIS A 64 0.30 5.19 -16.23
C HIS A 64 0.76 4.02 -17.12
N ASP A 65 1.00 2.86 -16.52
CA ASP A 65 1.53 1.64 -17.13
C ASP A 65 0.45 0.58 -17.38
N ARG A 66 -0.83 0.92 -17.16
CA ARG A 66 -1.95 -0.04 -17.18
C ARG A 66 -3.03 0.33 -18.15
N ILE A 67 -3.61 -0.69 -18.78
CA ILE A 67 -4.72 -0.55 -19.73
C ILE A 67 -6.01 -0.97 -19.03
N TYR A 68 -6.98 -0.06 -19.02
CA TYR A 68 -8.30 -0.27 -18.45
C TYR A 68 -9.36 -0.27 -19.54
N GLN A 69 -10.37 -1.14 -19.39
CA GLN A 69 -11.49 -1.30 -20.33
C GLN A 69 -12.83 -1.23 -19.60
N LYS A 70 -13.88 -0.90 -20.35
CA LYS A 70 -15.27 -0.92 -19.85
C LYS A 70 -15.66 -2.35 -19.42
N ALA A 71 -16.12 -2.52 -18.19
CA ALA A 71 -16.56 -3.82 -17.65
C ALA A 71 -17.98 -3.78 -17.08
N GLY A 72 -18.79 -2.80 -17.48
CA GLY A 72 -20.15 -2.58 -17.00
C GLY A 72 -20.25 -1.43 -15.99
N ARG A 73 -21.42 -1.32 -15.35
CA ARG A 73 -21.73 -0.20 -14.44
C ARG A 73 -20.86 -0.28 -13.18
N ASN A 74 -20.17 0.80 -12.84
CA ASN A 74 -19.26 0.88 -11.69
C ASN A 74 -18.14 -0.17 -11.67
N HIS A 75 -17.73 -0.67 -12.84
CA HIS A 75 -16.65 -1.67 -12.95
C HIS A 75 -15.68 -1.31 -14.08
N VAL A 76 -14.40 -1.58 -13.85
CA VAL A 76 -13.34 -1.49 -14.87
C VAL A 76 -12.58 -2.81 -14.95
N TRP A 77 -12.25 -3.21 -16.17
CA TRP A 77 -11.39 -4.36 -16.43
C TRP A 77 -9.95 -3.89 -16.55
N ASP A 78 -9.05 -4.44 -15.73
CA ASP A 78 -7.61 -4.21 -15.86
C ASP A 78 -7.03 -5.31 -16.75
N ALA A 79 -6.61 -4.95 -17.97
CA ALA A 79 -6.05 -5.90 -18.93
C ALA A 79 -4.67 -6.44 -18.47
N THR A 80 -3.97 -5.70 -17.61
CA THR A 80 -2.64 -6.05 -17.09
C THR A 80 -2.75 -7.19 -16.09
N THR A 81 -3.67 -7.09 -15.13
CA THR A 81 -3.89 -8.13 -14.12
C THR A 81 -4.95 -9.14 -14.53
N LYS A 82 -5.65 -8.91 -15.65
CA LYS A 82 -6.79 -9.71 -16.12
C LYS A 82 -7.83 -9.90 -15.01
N GLN A 83 -8.22 -8.80 -14.36
CA GLN A 83 -9.21 -8.79 -13.28
C GLN A 83 -10.16 -7.60 -13.38
N THR A 84 -11.42 -7.81 -12.99
CA THR A 84 -12.45 -6.78 -12.94
C THR A 84 -12.45 -6.18 -11.54
N PHE A 85 -12.43 -4.85 -11.47
CA PHE A 85 -12.49 -4.12 -10.22
C PHE A 85 -13.76 -3.29 -10.15
N ALA A 86 -14.45 -3.38 -9.01
CA ALA A 86 -15.53 -2.46 -8.69
C ALA A 86 -14.94 -1.09 -8.32
N VAL A 87 -15.46 -0.05 -8.96
CA VAL A 87 -15.17 1.35 -8.61
C VAL A 87 -16.34 1.81 -7.76
N LYS A 88 -16.09 2.03 -6.47
CA LYS A 88 -17.05 2.70 -5.60
C LYS A 88 -17.06 4.18 -5.99
N GLU A 89 -18.22 4.70 -6.34
CA GLU A 89 -18.48 6.14 -6.41
C GLU A 89 -18.18 6.81 -5.06
#